data_AF-A0A2Z2J284-F1
#
_entry.id   AF-A0A2Z2J284-F1
#
_cell.length_a   1.000
_cell.length_b   1.000
_cell.length_c   1.000
_cell.angle_alpha   90.00
_cell.angle_beta   90.00
_cell.angle_gamma   90.00
#
_symmetry.space_group_name_H-M   'P 1'
#
loop_
_entity.id
_entity.type
_entity.pdbx_description
1 polymer ?
#
loop_
_entity_poly.entity_id
_entity_poly.type
_entity_poly.pdbx_seq_one_letter_code
_entity_poly.pdbx_strand_id
1 'polypeptide(L)'
;MAKYTLKDGDSRSISMNDSIRVEAFEIGAGGAKIELEIIGEGADFSRIDKMYYIIHNITERATIQVKPSGAATYGQRTEIRLSISNGEDTVSFPRVLIDGSEDSSERLAELTAEGGRLRLDAFGSSEGVGITDSAREVRSKMRRAAVNDAELKNATAIIDSSSSMQVNVNNAALDLVAKYINALADSFSGFIATDGRERTDQHVVSELRNFIRGVIEAGADRVGQRRWRSEDLSANSSLFIYVTDSPTAQMLEGDIPSVVIVVSPIAKQEVELAKVTAGDHAVAFVVIDAEAVEKQGSEFNQDLARLSDQVAEMLKEEY
;
A
#
# COMPACT_ATOMS: atom_id res chain seq x y z
N MET A 1 4.26 -39.19 -10.22
CA MET A 1 4.02 -37.97 -9.45
C MET A 1 4.17 -36.76 -10.36
N ALA A 2 3.07 -36.10 -10.75
CA ALA A 2 3.12 -34.94 -11.65
C ALA A 2 3.24 -33.64 -10.84
N LYS A 3 3.93 -32.65 -11.40
CA LYS A 3 4.16 -31.35 -10.76
C LYS A 3 3.62 -30.24 -11.65
N TYR A 4 2.84 -29.35 -11.05
CA TYR A 4 2.24 -28.20 -11.72
C TYR A 4 2.62 -26.92 -10.98
N THR A 5 2.86 -25.84 -11.71
CA THR A 5 3.09 -24.51 -11.14
C THR A 5 2.06 -23.56 -11.73
N LEU A 6 1.30 -22.89 -10.88
CA LEU A 6 0.29 -21.92 -11.26
C LEU A 6 0.85 -20.48 -11.21
N LYS A 7 0.35 -19.61 -12.08
CA LYS A 7 0.50 -18.15 -11.97
C LYS A 7 -0.73 -17.55 -11.29
N ASP A 8 -0.67 -16.26 -11.00
CA ASP A 8 -1.82 -15.50 -10.51
C ASP A 8 -3.01 -15.61 -11.49
N GLY A 9 -4.18 -15.95 -10.97
CA GLY A 9 -5.40 -16.17 -11.73
C GLY A 9 -5.48 -17.50 -12.50
N ASP A 10 -4.43 -18.33 -12.48
CA ASP A 10 -4.47 -19.66 -13.11
C ASP A 10 -5.28 -20.65 -12.26
N SER A 11 -5.71 -21.75 -12.89
CA SER A 11 -6.38 -22.84 -12.19
C SER A 11 -5.90 -24.22 -12.62
N ARG A 12 -6.08 -25.21 -11.73
CA ARG A 12 -5.77 -26.63 -11.99
C ARG A 12 -6.76 -27.54 -11.27
N SER A 13 -7.32 -28.51 -11.99
CA SER A 13 -8.12 -29.57 -11.36
C SER A 13 -7.29 -30.82 -11.11
N ILE A 14 -7.26 -31.29 -9.87
CA ILE A 14 -6.64 -32.55 -9.45
C ILE A 14 -7.69 -33.55 -9.00
N SER A 15 -7.35 -34.83 -8.97
CA SER A 15 -8.24 -35.86 -8.40
C SER A 15 -8.38 -35.65 -6.89
N MET A 16 -9.60 -35.79 -6.38
CA MET A 16 -9.86 -35.73 -4.95
C MET A 16 -9.71 -37.14 -4.36
N ASN A 17 -8.55 -37.38 -3.73
CA ASN A 17 -8.24 -38.64 -3.04
C ASN A 17 -8.65 -38.54 -1.57
N ASP A 18 -8.47 -39.64 -0.80
CA ASP A 18 -8.82 -39.73 0.62
C ASP A 18 -8.22 -38.63 1.51
N SER A 19 -7.10 -38.01 1.10
CA SER A 19 -6.54 -36.85 1.78
C SER A 19 -5.74 -35.94 0.85
N ILE A 20 -5.76 -34.64 1.13
CA ILE A 20 -5.02 -33.59 0.44
C ILE A 20 -4.14 -32.85 1.46
N ARG A 21 -2.83 -32.86 1.22
CA ARG A 21 -1.85 -32.10 1.99
C ARG A 21 -1.81 -30.66 1.49
N VAL A 22 -1.97 -29.71 2.41
CA VAL A 22 -1.92 -28.28 2.17
C VAL A 22 -0.82 -27.67 3.05
N GLU A 23 0.23 -27.17 2.43
CA GLU A 23 1.42 -26.67 3.13
C GLU A 23 1.84 -25.32 2.57
N ALA A 24 2.05 -24.36 3.46
CA ALA A 24 2.54 -23.04 3.12
C ALA A 24 3.97 -22.83 3.65
N PHE A 25 4.79 -22.17 2.84
CA PHE A 25 6.18 -21.90 3.13
C PHE A 25 6.43 -20.40 3.18
N GLU A 26 7.07 -19.95 4.25
CA GLU A 26 7.59 -18.59 4.36
C GLU A 26 8.87 -18.45 3.52
N ILE A 27 8.94 -17.40 2.72
CA ILE A 27 10.06 -17.04 1.87
C ILE A 27 10.44 -15.59 2.22
N GLY A 28 11.71 -15.37 2.57
CA GLY A 28 12.23 -14.04 2.92
C GLY A 28 13.11 -14.07 4.17
N ALA A 29 13.30 -12.89 4.78
CA ALA A 29 14.12 -12.74 5.98
C ALA A 29 13.55 -13.46 7.22
N GLY A 30 12.31 -13.95 7.13
CA GLY A 30 11.61 -14.61 8.22
C GLY A 30 11.12 -13.61 9.28
N GLY A 31 10.32 -14.11 10.22
CA GLY A 31 9.98 -13.38 11.45
C GLY A 31 8.53 -12.91 11.53
N ALA A 32 7.74 -13.09 10.48
CA ALA A 32 6.30 -12.98 10.61
C ALA A 32 5.76 -14.22 11.31
N LYS A 33 5.09 -14.04 12.45
CA LYS A 33 4.37 -15.14 13.09
C LYS A 33 3.08 -15.37 12.32
N ILE A 34 3.07 -16.23 11.30
CA ILE A 34 1.93 -16.48 10.41
C ILE A 34 1.29 -17.83 10.73
N GLU A 35 -0.02 -17.94 10.52
CA GLU A 35 -0.72 -19.21 10.46
C GLU A 35 -1.64 -19.30 9.25
N LEU A 36 -1.75 -20.50 8.70
CA LEU A 36 -2.67 -20.85 7.64
C LEU A 36 -4.04 -21.12 8.23
N GLU A 37 -5.07 -20.71 7.48
CA GLU A 37 -6.46 -20.87 7.82
C GLU A 37 -7.23 -21.35 6.59
N ILE A 38 -8.18 -22.27 6.82
CA ILE A 38 -9.08 -22.78 5.79
C ILE A 38 -10.49 -22.33 6.19
N ILE A 39 -11.13 -21.53 5.34
CA ILE A 39 -12.49 -21.03 5.54
C ILE A 39 -13.42 -21.67 4.52
N GLY A 40 -14.51 -22.28 5.00
CA GLY A 40 -15.57 -22.81 4.15
C GLY A 40 -16.46 -23.76 4.94
N GLU A 41 -17.77 -23.55 4.92
CA GLU A 41 -18.75 -24.36 5.68
C GLU A 41 -18.76 -25.84 5.26
N GLY A 42 -18.21 -26.15 4.09
CA GLY A 42 -18.14 -27.49 3.52
C GLY A 42 -16.76 -28.18 3.59
N ALA A 43 -15.80 -27.63 4.33
CA ALA A 43 -14.43 -28.14 4.41
C ALA A 43 -14.19 -28.98 5.69
N ASP A 44 -13.80 -30.24 5.52
CA ASP A 44 -13.33 -31.11 6.60
C ASP A 44 -11.81 -31.23 6.54
N PHE A 45 -11.14 -30.77 7.60
CA PHE A 45 -9.69 -30.72 7.67
C PHE A 45 -9.16 -30.88 9.09
N SER A 46 -7.89 -31.29 9.18
CA SER A 46 -7.13 -31.39 10.41
C SER A 46 -5.90 -30.49 10.32
N ARG A 47 -5.74 -29.62 11.33
CA ARG A 47 -4.52 -28.83 11.50
C ARG A 47 -3.42 -29.72 12.07
N ILE A 48 -2.31 -29.85 11.35
CA ILE A 48 -1.13 -30.59 11.80
C ILE A 48 -0.10 -29.65 12.42
N ASP A 49 0.08 -28.48 11.82
CA ASP A 49 0.91 -27.38 12.33
C ASP A 49 0.33 -26.03 11.88
N LYS A 50 0.94 -24.91 12.27
CA LYS A 50 0.50 -23.57 11.91
C LYS A 50 0.43 -23.34 10.41
N MET A 51 1.30 -23.98 9.62
CA MET A 51 1.36 -23.80 8.16
C MET A 51 1.08 -25.10 7.39
N TYR A 52 0.56 -26.13 8.08
CA TYR A 52 0.32 -27.44 7.49
C TYR A 52 -1.03 -28.03 7.93
N TYR A 53 -1.88 -28.29 6.95
CA TYR A 53 -3.20 -28.89 7.09
C TYR A 53 -3.32 -30.14 6.22
N ILE A 54 -4.17 -31.07 6.67
CA ILE A 54 -4.67 -32.18 5.86
C ILE A 54 -6.16 -31.96 5.66
N ILE A 55 -6.59 -31.84 4.41
CA ILE A 55 -8.00 -31.76 4.03
C ILE A 55 -8.47 -33.18 3.72
N HIS A 56 -9.54 -33.62 4.38
CA HIS A 56 -10.19 -34.90 4.16
C HIS A 56 -11.34 -34.78 3.15
N ASN A 57 -12.05 -33.66 3.16
CA ASN A 57 -13.16 -33.43 2.25
C ASN A 57 -13.44 -31.94 2.02
N ILE A 58 -13.97 -31.61 0.83
CA ILE A 58 -14.51 -30.30 0.45
C ILE A 58 -15.78 -30.59 -0.34
N THR A 59 -16.92 -30.18 0.21
CA THR A 59 -18.23 -30.49 -0.37
C THR A 59 -18.71 -29.44 -1.36
N GLU A 60 -18.29 -28.18 -1.20
CA GLU A 60 -18.64 -27.07 -2.09
C GLU A 60 -17.41 -26.22 -2.42
N ARG A 61 -17.02 -25.36 -1.49
CA ARG A 61 -15.93 -24.41 -1.64
C ARG A 61 -15.18 -24.22 -0.32
N ALA A 62 -13.87 -24.01 -0.43
CA ALA A 62 -13.03 -23.55 0.68
C ALA A 62 -12.01 -22.53 0.17
N THR A 63 -11.68 -21.53 1.00
CA THR A 63 -10.61 -20.58 0.76
C THR A 63 -9.45 -20.91 1.69
N ILE A 64 -8.26 -21.04 1.12
CA ILE A 64 -7.00 -21.11 1.88
C ILE A 64 -6.45 -19.70 1.98
N GLN A 65 -6.20 -19.27 3.21
CA GLN A 65 -5.63 -17.96 3.49
C GLN A 65 -4.59 -18.06 4.60
N VAL A 66 -3.83 -16.99 4.78
CA VAL A 66 -2.90 -16.83 5.90
C VAL A 66 -3.24 -15.57 6.68
N LYS A 67 -3.05 -15.65 7.99
CA LYS A 67 -3.24 -14.56 8.93
C LYS A 67 -2.08 -14.49 9.92
N PRO A 68 -1.86 -13.36 10.61
CA PRO A 68 -0.90 -13.34 11.69
C PRO A 68 -1.38 -14.21 12.86
N SER A 69 -0.44 -14.83 13.58
CA SER A 69 -0.74 -15.68 14.71
C SER A 69 -0.89 -14.82 15.97
N GLY A 70 -2.10 -14.77 16.53
CA GLY A 70 -2.42 -13.89 17.66
C GLY A 70 -2.36 -12.42 17.28
N ALA A 71 -1.96 -11.55 18.22
CA ALA A 71 -1.81 -10.09 18.00
C ALA A 71 -0.39 -9.73 17.49
N ALA A 72 0.15 -10.50 16.54
CA ALA A 72 1.48 -10.24 16.00
C ALA A 72 1.38 -9.49 14.67
N THR A 73 2.18 -8.46 14.48
CA THR A 73 2.37 -7.85 13.16
C THR A 73 3.20 -8.75 12.25
N TYR A 74 2.93 -8.74 10.94
CA TYR A 74 3.89 -9.34 10.02
C TYR A 74 5.20 -8.54 10.03
N GLY A 75 6.33 -9.26 9.97
CA GLY A 75 7.67 -8.68 9.92
C GLY A 75 8.03 -8.10 8.55
N GLN A 76 9.32 -7.85 8.33
CA GLN A 76 9.86 -7.44 7.02
C GLN A 76 9.39 -8.37 5.89
N ARG A 77 9.43 -7.88 4.64
CA ARG A 77 8.97 -8.56 3.40
C ARG A 77 8.82 -10.08 3.53
N THR A 78 7.60 -10.50 3.82
CA THR A 78 7.27 -11.92 3.93
C THR A 78 6.48 -12.33 2.70
N GLU A 79 7.00 -13.31 1.96
CA GLU A 79 6.28 -13.96 0.87
C GLU A 79 5.85 -15.35 1.33
N ILE A 80 4.60 -15.71 1.10
CA ILE A 80 4.13 -17.07 1.29
C ILE A 80 4.02 -17.77 -0.06
N ARG A 81 4.47 -19.01 -0.11
CA ARG A 81 4.19 -19.93 -1.21
C ARG A 81 3.39 -21.10 -0.72
N LEU A 82 2.26 -21.37 -1.37
CA LEU A 82 1.41 -22.51 -1.08
C LEU A 82 1.77 -23.71 -1.98
N SER A 83 1.67 -24.91 -1.41
CA SER A 83 1.75 -26.19 -2.10
C SER A 83 0.60 -27.09 -1.69
N ILE A 84 -0.09 -27.68 -2.67
CA ILE A 84 -1.17 -28.64 -2.46
C ILE A 84 -0.82 -29.96 -3.13
N SER A 85 -0.99 -31.08 -2.43
CA SER A 85 -0.65 -32.42 -2.94
C SER A 85 -1.68 -33.47 -2.52
N ASN A 86 -2.06 -34.37 -3.44
CA ASN A 86 -2.89 -35.55 -3.16
C ASN A 86 -2.08 -36.86 -3.16
N GLY A 87 -0.74 -36.76 -3.10
CA GLY A 87 0.21 -37.88 -3.19
C GLY A 87 0.61 -38.27 -4.62
N GLU A 88 -0.26 -38.02 -5.61
CA GLU A 88 0.02 -38.30 -7.03
C GLU A 88 0.39 -37.03 -7.80
N ASP A 89 -0.34 -35.95 -7.56
CA ASP A 89 -0.14 -34.63 -8.12
C ASP A 89 0.35 -33.67 -7.03
N THR A 90 1.21 -32.73 -7.42
CA THR A 90 1.60 -31.61 -6.56
C THR A 90 1.49 -30.31 -7.33
N VAL A 91 0.74 -29.36 -6.78
CA VAL A 91 0.46 -28.06 -7.36
C VAL A 91 1.13 -26.99 -6.49
N SER A 92 2.10 -26.30 -7.08
CA SER A 92 2.74 -25.13 -6.49
C SER A 92 2.03 -23.87 -6.96
N PHE A 93 1.68 -23.01 -6.01
CA PHE A 93 0.98 -21.76 -6.26
C PHE A 93 1.98 -20.60 -6.46
N PRO A 94 1.52 -19.48 -7.05
CA PRO A 94 2.32 -18.26 -7.09
C PRO A 94 2.66 -17.79 -5.67
N ARG A 95 3.63 -16.88 -5.60
CA ARG A 95 3.97 -16.23 -4.34
C ARG A 95 2.90 -15.21 -4.01
N VAL A 96 2.50 -15.16 -2.76
CA VAL A 96 1.62 -14.13 -2.22
C VAL A 96 2.43 -13.32 -1.23
N LEU A 97 2.41 -12.02 -1.45
CA LEU A 97 3.09 -11.05 -0.65
C LEU A 97 2.21 -10.73 0.55
N ILE A 98 2.76 -10.91 1.76
CA ILE A 98 2.02 -10.65 2.99
C ILE A 98 2.24 -9.21 3.42
N ASP A 99 1.15 -8.48 3.62
CA ASP A 99 1.15 -7.02 3.59
C ASP A 99 1.01 -6.30 4.95
N GLY A 100 1.12 -7.02 6.08
CA GLY A 100 1.42 -6.37 7.36
C GLY A 100 0.27 -6.08 8.31
N SER A 101 -0.99 -6.33 7.94
CA SER A 101 -2.11 -6.01 8.85
C SER A 101 -2.47 -7.15 9.82
N GLU A 102 -2.79 -6.80 11.07
CA GLU A 102 -3.22 -7.77 12.09
C GLU A 102 -4.60 -8.40 11.77
N ASP A 103 -5.38 -7.74 10.89
CA ASP A 103 -6.79 -8.07 10.61
C ASP A 103 -7.09 -8.47 9.14
N SER A 104 -6.11 -8.44 8.22
CA SER A 104 -6.32 -8.92 6.84
C SER A 104 -5.70 -10.30 6.66
N SER A 105 -6.58 -11.27 6.40
CA SER A 105 -6.17 -12.57 5.91
C SER A 105 -5.85 -12.48 4.42
N GLU A 106 -4.66 -12.92 4.03
CA GLU A 106 -4.25 -12.96 2.62
C GLU A 106 -4.67 -14.28 1.98
N ARG A 107 -5.42 -14.20 0.88
CA ARG A 107 -5.89 -15.38 0.16
C ARG A 107 -4.77 -15.97 -0.68
N LEU A 108 -4.60 -17.29 -0.59
CA LEU A 108 -3.58 -18.03 -1.34
C LEU A 108 -4.21 -18.88 -2.45
N ALA A 109 -5.35 -19.51 -2.15
CA ALA A 109 -6.08 -20.34 -3.10
C ALA A 109 -7.57 -20.40 -2.79
N GLU A 110 -8.38 -20.65 -3.82
CA GLU A 110 -9.75 -21.15 -3.69
C GLU A 110 -9.81 -22.60 -4.16
N LEU A 111 -10.55 -23.42 -3.42
CA LEU A 111 -10.76 -24.83 -3.67
C LEU A 111 -12.24 -25.04 -3.95
N THR A 112 -12.57 -25.58 -5.12
CA THR A 112 -13.96 -25.86 -5.50
C THR A 112 -14.10 -27.33 -5.89
N ALA A 113 -15.09 -28.01 -5.31
CA ALA A 113 -15.41 -29.39 -5.64
C ALA A 113 -16.15 -29.47 -6.99
N GLU A 114 -15.63 -30.24 -7.94
CA GLU A 114 -16.18 -30.41 -9.28
C GLU A 114 -16.22 -31.89 -9.67
N GLY A 115 -17.36 -32.56 -9.44
CA GLY A 115 -17.61 -33.90 -9.98
C GLY A 115 -16.56 -34.96 -9.61
N GLY A 116 -16.11 -34.99 -8.35
CA GLY A 116 -15.06 -35.91 -7.86
C GLY A 116 -13.63 -35.43 -8.10
N ARG A 117 -13.45 -34.20 -8.63
CA ARG A 117 -12.17 -33.51 -8.73
C ARG A 117 -12.19 -32.28 -7.83
N LEU A 118 -11.01 -31.82 -7.46
CA LEU A 118 -10.84 -30.56 -6.78
C LEU A 118 -10.20 -29.56 -7.75
N ARG A 119 -10.94 -28.50 -8.08
CA ARG A 119 -10.41 -27.35 -8.82
C ARG A 119 -9.72 -26.42 -7.84
N LEU A 120 -8.51 -26.05 -8.19
CA LEU A 120 -7.64 -25.16 -7.45
C LEU A 120 -7.50 -23.87 -8.25
N ASP A 121 -7.97 -22.74 -7.73
CA ASP A 121 -7.79 -21.42 -8.33
C ASP A 121 -6.73 -20.65 -7.52
N ALA A 122 -5.72 -20.12 -8.21
CA ALA A 122 -4.58 -19.49 -7.60
C ALA A 122 -4.77 -17.98 -7.45
N PHE A 123 -4.45 -17.47 -6.26
CA PHE A 123 -4.25 -16.05 -6.02
C PHE A 123 -2.75 -15.80 -5.87
N GLY A 124 -2.21 -14.88 -6.66
CA GLY A 124 -0.82 -14.45 -6.56
C GLY A 124 -0.74 -12.95 -6.39
N SER A 125 0.36 -12.49 -5.80
CA SER A 125 0.73 -11.09 -5.95
C SER A 125 1.52 -11.01 -7.26
N SER A 126 0.99 -10.31 -8.28
CA SER A 126 1.73 -10.08 -9.52
C SER A 126 3.15 -9.57 -9.20
N GLU A 127 4.16 -10.32 -9.63
CA GLU A 127 5.57 -9.96 -9.44
C GLU A 127 5.81 -8.60 -10.12
N GLY A 128 5.89 -7.51 -9.35
CA GLY A 128 6.46 -6.26 -9.84
C GLY A 128 5.89 -4.92 -9.36
N VAL A 129 4.76 -4.85 -8.62
CA VAL A 129 4.16 -3.51 -8.31
C VAL A 129 3.75 -3.33 -6.83
N GLY A 130 3.99 -4.31 -5.96
CA GLY A 130 3.51 -4.25 -4.58
C GLY A 130 4.39 -3.39 -3.67
N ILE A 131 3.84 -2.22 -3.26
CA ILE A 131 4.08 -1.47 -2.01
C ILE A 131 5.44 -1.79 -1.35
N THR A 132 6.36 -0.82 -1.37
CA THR A 132 7.70 -0.97 -0.77
C THR A 132 7.59 -1.38 0.70
N ASP A 133 8.58 -2.11 1.22
CA ASP A 133 8.60 -2.59 2.62
C ASP A 133 8.29 -1.47 3.62
N SER A 134 8.77 -0.26 3.32
CA SER A 134 8.46 0.94 4.08
C SER A 134 7.00 1.35 3.98
N ALA A 135 6.43 1.46 2.78
CA ALA A 135 5.00 1.80 2.62
C ALA A 135 4.08 0.81 3.38
N ARG A 136 4.52 -0.42 3.63
CA ARG A 136 3.81 -1.38 4.50
C ARG A 136 4.00 -1.13 5.99
N GLU A 137 5.23 -0.85 6.42
CA GLU A 137 5.50 -0.45 7.81
C GLU A 137 4.69 0.81 8.17
N VAL A 138 4.69 1.78 7.27
CA VAL A 138 3.86 2.99 7.28
C VAL A 138 2.39 2.63 7.47
N ARG A 139 1.82 1.79 6.60
CA ARG A 139 0.41 1.37 6.67
C ARG A 139 0.08 0.67 7.98
N SER A 140 0.97 -0.23 8.45
CA SER A 140 0.81 -0.94 9.72
C SER A 140 0.81 0.00 10.92
N LYS A 141 1.66 1.04 10.91
CA LYS A 141 1.72 2.05 11.98
C LYS A 141 0.57 3.04 11.93
N MET A 142 0.20 3.53 10.74
CA MET A 142 -0.91 4.46 10.53
C MET A 142 -2.27 3.82 10.88
N ARG A 143 -2.48 2.53 10.57
CA ARG A 143 -3.68 1.80 11.01
C ARG A 143 -3.71 1.54 12.51
N ARG A 144 -2.58 1.23 13.14
CA ARG A 144 -2.49 1.12 14.62
C ARG A 144 -2.69 2.47 15.31
N ALA A 145 -2.32 3.55 14.62
CA ALA A 145 -2.53 4.91 15.04
C ALA A 145 -3.92 5.45 14.67
N ALA A 146 -4.71 4.76 13.84
CA ALA A 146 -6.14 5.02 13.68
C ALA A 146 -6.79 4.72 15.04
N VAL A 147 -6.87 5.80 15.81
CA VAL A 147 -7.26 5.88 17.20
C VAL A 147 -8.68 5.33 17.34
N ASN A 148 -8.87 4.37 18.25
CA ASN A 148 -10.16 4.00 18.85
C ASN A 148 -11.42 4.17 17.95
N ASP A 149 -11.60 3.32 16.92
CA ASP A 149 -12.77 3.30 16.03
C ASP A 149 -12.98 4.54 15.12
N ALA A 150 -12.05 5.50 15.04
CA ALA A 150 -12.17 6.63 14.12
C ALA A 150 -11.78 6.21 12.68
N GLU A 151 -12.75 6.15 11.76
CA GLU A 151 -12.50 5.94 10.33
C GLU A 151 -11.75 7.14 9.74
N LEU A 152 -10.48 6.94 9.34
CA LEU A 152 -9.74 7.90 8.51
C LEU A 152 -10.43 8.00 7.14
N LYS A 153 -11.09 9.13 6.85
CA LYS A 153 -11.91 9.35 5.66
C LYS A 153 -11.05 9.43 4.39
N ASN A 154 -10.83 10.62 3.84
CA ASN A 154 -10.07 10.79 2.60
C ASN A 154 -8.68 11.37 2.86
N ALA A 155 -7.67 10.86 2.15
CA ALA A 155 -6.46 11.63 1.88
C ALA A 155 -6.63 12.42 0.58
N THR A 156 -6.29 13.71 0.60
CA THR A 156 -6.38 14.57 -0.58
C THR A 156 -5.01 15.09 -0.97
N ALA A 157 -4.49 14.66 -2.12
CA ALA A 157 -3.28 15.20 -2.72
C ALA A 157 -3.60 16.44 -3.58
N ILE A 158 -2.91 17.55 -3.30
CA ILE A 158 -3.07 18.83 -3.99
C ILE A 158 -1.77 19.12 -4.74
N ILE A 159 -1.85 19.12 -6.07
CA ILE A 159 -0.70 19.28 -6.95
C ILE A 159 -0.58 20.72 -7.42
N ASP A 160 0.57 21.34 -7.15
CA ASP A 160 0.91 22.65 -7.69
C ASP A 160 0.98 22.59 -9.23
N SER A 161 0.08 23.30 -9.89
CA SER A 161 0.06 23.46 -11.35
C SER A 161 0.71 24.77 -11.81
N SER A 162 1.56 25.39 -11.00
CA SER A 162 2.22 26.64 -11.38
C SER A 162 3.36 26.41 -12.37
N SER A 163 3.67 27.43 -13.17
CA SER A 163 4.74 27.36 -14.17
C SER A 163 6.13 27.10 -13.57
N SER A 164 6.34 27.38 -12.29
CA SER A 164 7.62 27.11 -11.61
C SER A 164 7.87 25.62 -11.42
N MET A 165 6.80 24.84 -11.21
CA MET A 165 6.88 23.37 -11.15
C MET A 165 7.41 22.76 -12.45
N GLN A 166 7.06 23.32 -13.60
CA GLN A 166 7.56 22.85 -14.89
C GLN A 166 9.09 23.00 -15.02
N VAL A 167 9.66 24.00 -14.37
CA VAL A 167 11.11 24.28 -14.41
C VAL A 167 11.86 23.45 -13.38
N ASN A 168 11.28 23.28 -12.19
CA ASN A 168 11.95 22.73 -11.03
C ASN A 168 11.80 21.21 -10.87
N VAL A 169 10.79 20.61 -11.50
CA VAL A 169 10.48 19.18 -11.35
C VAL A 169 11.02 18.38 -12.54
N ASN A 170 11.69 17.26 -12.23
CA ASN A 170 12.15 16.29 -13.23
C ASN A 170 11.42 14.95 -13.10
N ASN A 171 11.54 14.08 -14.11
CA ASN A 171 10.84 12.79 -14.16
C ASN A 171 11.15 11.86 -12.98
N ALA A 172 12.38 11.88 -12.46
CA ALA A 172 12.75 11.02 -11.35
C ALA A 172 12.18 11.54 -10.01
N ALA A 173 12.07 12.86 -9.87
CA ALA A 173 11.35 13.46 -8.76
C ALA A 173 9.85 13.12 -8.78
N LEU A 174 9.22 13.12 -9.97
CA LEU A 174 7.82 12.68 -10.12
C LEU A 174 7.60 11.24 -9.66
N ASP A 175 8.54 10.34 -9.95
CA ASP A 175 8.46 8.95 -9.50
C ASP A 175 8.49 8.85 -7.98
N LEU A 176 9.30 9.68 -7.30
CA LEU A 176 9.37 9.73 -5.85
C LEU A 176 8.10 10.33 -5.23
N VAL A 177 7.59 11.44 -5.77
CA VAL A 177 6.33 12.05 -5.34
C VAL A 177 5.19 11.04 -5.39
N ALA A 178 5.04 10.35 -6.53
CA ALA A 178 3.99 9.35 -6.71
C ALA A 178 4.11 8.19 -5.71
N LYS A 179 5.34 7.75 -5.39
CA LYS A 179 5.57 6.72 -4.36
C LYS A 179 5.18 7.19 -2.96
N TYR A 180 5.52 8.42 -2.58
CA TYR A 180 5.13 9.00 -1.29
C TYR A 180 3.61 9.12 -1.17
N ILE A 181 2.94 9.67 -2.19
CA ILE A 181 1.48 9.81 -2.20
C ILE A 181 0.79 8.45 -2.13
N ASN A 182 1.20 7.48 -2.96
CA ASN A 182 0.60 6.14 -2.93
C ASN A 182 0.73 5.50 -1.54
N ALA A 183 1.92 5.57 -0.93
CA ALA A 183 2.18 4.99 0.37
C ALA A 183 1.30 5.60 1.49
N LEU A 184 1.05 6.90 1.44
CA LEU A 184 0.17 7.57 2.40
C LEU A 184 -1.31 7.26 2.11
N ALA A 185 -1.72 7.32 0.85
CA ALA A 185 -3.11 7.11 0.40
C ALA A 185 -3.66 5.74 0.80
N ASP A 186 -2.82 4.68 0.74
CA ASP A 186 -3.19 3.30 1.10
C ASP A 186 -3.71 3.13 2.56
N SER A 187 -3.53 4.15 3.41
CA SER A 187 -3.99 4.16 4.81
C SER A 187 -5.38 4.76 5.01
N PHE A 188 -6.00 5.33 3.98
CA PHE A 188 -7.29 6.04 4.05
C PHE A 188 -8.40 5.28 3.32
N SER A 189 -9.66 5.49 3.72
CA SER A 189 -10.82 4.85 3.08
C SER A 189 -11.09 5.35 1.66
N GLY A 190 -10.63 6.56 1.34
CA GLY A 190 -10.69 7.13 0.01
C GLY A 190 -9.49 8.04 -0.28
N PHE A 191 -9.29 8.30 -1.56
CA PHE A 191 -8.21 9.14 -2.05
C PHE A 191 -8.67 10.02 -3.20
N ILE A 192 -8.17 11.26 -3.22
CA ILE A 192 -8.34 12.18 -4.35
C ILE A 192 -7.01 12.87 -4.60
N ALA A 193 -6.55 12.90 -5.85
CA ALA A 193 -5.52 13.85 -6.29
C ALA A 193 -6.15 14.92 -7.18
N THR A 194 -5.78 16.18 -7.00
CA THR A 194 -6.32 17.31 -7.77
C THR A 194 -5.35 18.49 -7.86
N ASP A 195 -5.49 19.31 -8.90
CA ASP A 195 -4.89 20.65 -9.01
C ASP A 195 -5.93 21.77 -8.81
N GLY A 196 -7.14 21.42 -8.34
CA GLY A 196 -8.30 22.30 -8.26
C GLY A 196 -9.09 22.44 -9.56
N ARG A 197 -8.70 21.76 -10.65
CA ARG A 197 -9.45 21.68 -11.92
C ARG A 197 -9.67 20.24 -12.38
N GLU A 198 -8.59 19.48 -12.47
CA GLU A 198 -8.58 18.06 -12.77
C GLU A 198 -8.54 17.24 -11.50
N ARG A 199 -9.06 16.02 -11.56
CA ARG A 199 -9.06 15.11 -10.41
C ARG A 199 -8.95 13.66 -10.86
N THR A 200 -8.35 12.85 -10.00
CA THR A 200 -8.32 11.39 -10.09
C THR A 200 -8.52 10.78 -8.71
N ASP A 201 -9.18 9.63 -8.64
CA ASP A 201 -9.28 8.78 -7.45
C ASP A 201 -8.21 7.67 -7.44
N GLN A 202 -7.48 7.52 -8.54
CA GLN A 202 -6.41 6.55 -8.65
C GLN A 202 -5.15 7.03 -7.92
N HIS A 203 -4.62 6.18 -7.05
CA HIS A 203 -3.35 6.41 -6.35
C HIS A 203 -2.21 5.47 -6.80
N VAL A 204 -2.42 4.58 -7.77
CA VAL A 204 -1.34 3.71 -8.26
C VAL A 204 -0.19 4.55 -8.81
N VAL A 205 1.06 4.21 -8.47
CA VAL A 205 2.25 5.03 -8.77
C VAL A 205 2.34 5.47 -10.23
N SER A 206 2.08 4.58 -11.20
CA SER A 206 2.11 4.90 -12.62
C SER A 206 1.04 5.91 -13.03
N GLU A 207 -0.15 5.82 -12.43
CA GLU A 207 -1.29 6.69 -12.72
C GLU A 207 -1.12 8.05 -12.06
N LEU A 208 -0.70 8.09 -10.79
CA LEU A 208 -0.32 9.32 -10.09
C LEU A 208 0.78 10.07 -10.84
N ARG A 209 1.83 9.37 -11.26
CA ARG A 209 2.92 9.97 -12.02
C ARG A 209 2.41 10.61 -13.31
N ASN A 210 1.55 9.91 -14.05
CA ASN A 210 0.98 10.41 -15.29
C ASN A 210 0.07 11.63 -15.03
N PHE A 211 -0.74 11.58 -13.97
CA PHE A 211 -1.59 12.68 -13.55
C PHE A 211 -0.78 13.93 -13.16
N ILE A 212 0.21 13.78 -12.27
CA ILE A 212 1.06 14.89 -11.81
C ILE A 212 1.81 15.51 -12.99
N ARG A 213 2.37 14.67 -13.88
CA ARG A 213 3.02 15.15 -15.10
C ARG A 213 2.05 15.97 -15.96
N GLY A 214 0.85 15.45 -16.21
CA GLY A 214 -0.18 16.15 -17.00
C GLY A 214 -0.56 17.50 -16.39
N VAL A 215 -0.73 17.55 -15.07
CA VAL A 215 -1.01 18.79 -14.32
C VAL A 215 0.11 19.81 -14.49
N ILE A 216 1.37 19.39 -14.34
CA ILE A 216 2.54 20.29 -14.47
C ILE A 216 2.70 20.78 -15.92
N GLU A 217 2.53 19.89 -16.90
CA GLU A 217 2.57 20.25 -18.33
C GLU A 217 1.47 21.24 -18.69
N ALA A 218 0.24 21.03 -18.22
CA ALA A 218 -0.89 21.96 -18.40
C ALA A 218 -0.74 23.26 -17.58
N GLY A 219 0.13 23.26 -16.57
CA GLY A 219 0.45 24.39 -15.71
C GLY A 219 1.38 25.43 -16.33
N ALA A 220 2.12 25.04 -17.37
CA ALA A 220 3.02 25.91 -18.14
C ALA A 220 2.37 27.24 -18.57
N ASP A 221 1.09 27.17 -18.96
CA ASP A 221 0.33 28.31 -19.48
C ASP A 221 -0.36 29.14 -18.37
N ARG A 222 -0.19 28.80 -17.10
CA ARG A 222 -0.98 29.32 -15.97
C ARG A 222 -0.23 30.32 -15.08
N VAL A 223 0.70 31.09 -15.65
CA VAL A 223 1.52 32.07 -14.92
C VAL A 223 0.65 32.97 -14.02
N GLY A 224 0.93 32.97 -12.72
CA GLY A 224 0.23 33.81 -11.73
C GLY A 224 -1.10 33.27 -11.20
N GLN A 225 -1.55 32.08 -11.64
CA GLN A 225 -2.75 31.43 -11.11
C GLN A 225 -2.39 30.20 -10.27
N ARG A 226 -2.23 30.38 -8.96
CA ARG A 226 -2.16 29.28 -7.99
C ARG A 226 -3.53 29.09 -7.35
N ARG A 227 -4.16 27.94 -7.55
CA ARG A 227 -5.40 27.56 -6.84
C ARG A 227 -5.12 26.31 -6.04
N TRP A 228 -5.18 26.44 -4.71
CA TRP A 228 -4.79 25.37 -3.80
C TRP A 228 -5.98 24.61 -3.20
N ARG A 229 -7.13 25.28 -3.01
CA ARG A 229 -8.31 24.66 -2.41
C ARG A 229 -9.58 25.10 -3.16
N SER A 230 -10.43 24.16 -3.52
CA SER A 230 -11.87 24.43 -3.64
C SER A 230 -12.51 24.15 -2.27
N GLU A 231 -13.51 24.95 -1.87
CA GLU A 231 -14.19 24.81 -0.57
C GLU A 231 -14.71 23.38 -0.33
N ASP A 232 -15.09 22.68 -1.41
CA ASP A 232 -15.61 21.30 -1.41
C ASP A 232 -14.61 20.23 -0.90
N LEU A 233 -13.29 20.48 -0.92
CA LEU A 233 -12.27 19.46 -0.56
C LEU A 233 -12.06 19.30 0.96
N SER A 234 -12.52 20.28 1.75
CA SER A 234 -12.26 20.37 3.19
C SER A 234 -13.16 19.50 4.06
N ALA A 235 -14.41 19.23 3.64
CA ALA A 235 -15.41 18.64 4.53
C ALA A 235 -15.22 17.13 4.83
N ASN A 236 -14.38 16.42 4.05
CA ASN A 236 -14.24 14.97 4.12
C ASN A 236 -12.79 14.46 4.13
N SER A 237 -11.80 15.35 4.27
CA SER A 237 -10.38 14.98 4.27
C SER A 237 -9.88 14.81 5.70
N SER A 238 -9.17 13.72 5.95
CA SER A 238 -8.42 13.48 7.20
C SER A 238 -6.93 13.82 7.05
N LEU A 239 -6.44 14.03 5.83
CA LEU A 239 -5.06 14.44 5.56
C LEU A 239 -4.98 15.21 4.23
N PHE A 240 -4.23 16.32 4.21
CA PHE A 240 -3.83 16.98 2.97
C PHE A 240 -2.39 16.64 2.60
N ILE A 241 -2.13 16.36 1.33
CA ILE A 241 -0.78 16.10 0.81
C ILE A 241 -0.50 17.14 -0.29
N TYR A 242 0.26 18.19 0.02
CA TYR A 242 0.64 19.21 -0.95
C TYR A 242 1.90 18.79 -1.69
N VAL A 243 1.91 18.94 -3.02
CA VAL A 243 3.11 18.82 -3.84
C VAL A 243 3.41 20.17 -4.45
N THR A 244 4.55 20.77 -4.13
CA THR A 244 4.91 22.11 -4.61
C THR A 244 6.43 22.27 -4.66
N ASP A 245 6.91 23.28 -5.39
CA ASP A 245 8.30 23.72 -5.34
C ASP A 245 8.52 24.86 -4.34
N SER A 246 7.43 25.46 -3.83
CA SER A 246 7.45 26.68 -3.01
C SER A 246 6.30 26.64 -1.98
N PRO A 247 6.54 26.13 -0.76
CA PRO A 247 5.55 26.11 0.32
C PRO A 247 4.95 27.49 0.58
N THR A 248 3.65 27.53 0.93
CA THR A 248 2.94 28.79 1.25
C THR A 248 2.24 28.67 2.59
N ALA A 249 1.98 29.81 3.26
CA ALA A 249 1.29 29.83 4.55
C ALA A 249 -0.05 29.06 4.55
N GLN A 250 -0.78 29.07 3.43
CA GLN A 250 -2.03 28.33 3.29
C GLN A 250 -1.88 26.79 3.40
N MET A 251 -0.68 26.26 3.17
CA MET A 251 -0.38 24.84 3.35
C MET A 251 -0.01 24.50 4.80
N LEU A 252 0.37 25.53 5.56
CA LEU A 252 0.91 25.45 6.92
C LEU A 252 -0.11 25.90 7.97
N GLU A 253 -1.33 26.23 7.54
CA GLU A 253 -2.42 26.70 8.37
C GLU A 253 -3.70 25.89 8.08
N GLY A 254 -4.42 25.54 9.14
CA GLY A 254 -5.71 24.86 9.06
C GLY A 254 -5.98 23.97 10.27
N ASP A 255 -7.08 23.22 10.15
CA ASP A 255 -7.54 22.29 11.20
C ASP A 255 -7.27 20.83 10.84
N ILE A 256 -6.84 20.52 9.60
CA ILE A 256 -6.59 19.15 9.11
C ILE A 256 -5.09 18.99 8.86
N PRO A 257 -4.42 17.92 9.31
CA PRO A 257 -2.98 17.79 9.22
C PRO A 257 -2.53 17.78 7.77
N SER A 258 -1.30 18.24 7.54
CA SER A 258 -0.75 18.31 6.20
C SER A 258 0.63 17.70 6.05
N VAL A 259 0.86 17.09 4.89
CA VAL A 259 2.17 16.70 4.40
C VAL A 259 2.52 17.62 3.25
N VAL A 260 3.67 18.28 3.30
CA VAL A 260 4.17 19.13 2.21
C VAL A 260 5.39 18.46 1.58
N ILE A 261 5.20 17.94 0.38
CA ILE A 261 6.25 17.38 -0.48
C ILE A 261 6.83 18.51 -1.32
N VAL A 262 8.05 18.92 -0.99
CA VAL A 262 8.76 20.02 -1.65
C VAL A 262 9.70 19.48 -2.71
N VAL A 263 9.45 19.84 -3.96
CA VAL A 263 10.20 19.37 -5.14
C VAL A 263 10.90 20.53 -5.82
N SER A 264 12.18 20.71 -5.54
CA SER A 264 12.97 21.83 -6.04
C SER A 264 14.47 21.56 -5.89
N PRO A 265 15.34 22.14 -6.75
CA PRO A 265 16.78 22.14 -6.52
C PRO A 265 17.19 22.74 -5.15
N ILE A 266 16.35 23.60 -4.57
CA ILE A 266 16.55 24.24 -3.26
C ILE A 266 15.51 23.81 -2.23
N ALA A 267 14.92 22.62 -2.39
CA ALA A 267 13.82 22.14 -1.53
C ALA A 267 14.17 22.15 -0.04
N LYS A 268 15.44 21.88 0.33
CA LYS A 268 15.89 21.96 1.73
C LYS A 268 15.74 23.38 2.29
N GLN A 269 16.17 24.40 1.55
CA GLN A 269 16.07 25.79 1.96
C GLN A 269 14.62 26.24 2.08
N GLU A 270 13.78 25.84 1.13
CA GLU A 270 12.33 26.12 1.16
C GLU A 270 11.65 25.50 2.38
N VAL A 271 12.01 24.25 2.74
CA VAL A 271 11.50 23.60 3.96
C VAL A 271 11.97 24.30 5.22
N GLU A 272 13.23 24.73 5.30
CA GLU A 272 13.71 25.47 6.48
C GLU A 272 12.99 26.82 6.63
N LEU A 273 12.69 27.52 5.54
CA LEU A 273 11.86 28.73 5.58
C LEU A 273 10.42 28.42 5.99
N ALA A 274 9.82 27.36 5.45
CA ALA A 274 8.46 26.94 5.77
C ALA A 274 8.30 26.53 7.25
N LYS A 275 9.30 25.88 7.84
CA LYS A 275 9.28 25.53 9.27
C LYS A 275 9.30 26.76 10.19
N VAL A 276 9.93 27.86 9.76
CA VAL A 276 9.95 29.11 10.54
C VAL A 276 8.58 29.80 10.50
N THR A 277 7.81 29.60 9.44
CA THR A 277 6.49 30.19 9.26
C THR A 277 5.34 29.28 9.68
N ALA A 278 5.58 27.98 9.85
CA ALA A 278 4.60 27.05 10.39
C ALA A 278 4.23 27.48 11.82
N GLY A 279 2.93 27.70 12.05
CA GLY A 279 2.37 27.90 13.38
C GLY A 279 2.25 26.58 14.14
N ASP A 280 1.31 26.50 15.09
CA ASP A 280 1.04 25.27 15.86
C ASP A 280 0.33 24.17 15.05
N HIS A 281 0.21 24.35 13.73
CA HIS A 281 -0.46 23.39 12.85
C HIS A 281 0.39 22.14 12.62
N ALA A 282 -0.26 20.98 12.63
CA ALA A 282 0.37 19.69 12.41
C ALA A 282 0.82 19.53 10.94
N VAL A 283 2.10 19.79 10.67
CA VAL A 283 2.71 19.70 9.33
C VAL A 283 3.95 18.81 9.32
N ALA A 284 3.98 17.85 8.39
CA ALA A 284 5.17 17.08 8.05
C ALA A 284 5.74 17.50 6.68
N PHE A 285 7.08 17.50 6.56
CA PHE A 285 7.77 17.92 5.34
C PHE A 285 8.56 16.77 4.71
N VAL A 286 8.48 16.67 3.39
CA VAL A 286 9.31 15.79 2.57
C VAL A 286 10.12 16.64 1.60
N VAL A 287 11.43 16.41 1.54
CA VAL A 287 12.34 17.08 0.62
C VAL A 287 12.66 16.15 -0.54
N ILE A 288 12.39 16.59 -1.76
CA ILE A 288 12.81 15.90 -2.98
C ILE A 288 13.69 16.86 -3.79
N ASP A 289 14.99 16.79 -3.53
CA ASP A 289 16.04 17.49 -4.26
C ASP A 289 16.86 16.49 -5.11
N ALA A 290 17.96 16.96 -5.72
CA ALA A 290 18.83 16.11 -6.54
C ALA A 290 19.43 14.93 -5.75
N GLU A 291 19.77 15.15 -4.47
CA GLU A 291 20.33 14.12 -3.61
C GLU A 291 19.29 13.03 -3.30
N ALA A 292 18.05 13.42 -3.01
CA ALA A 292 16.95 12.48 -2.81
C ALA A 292 16.67 11.61 -4.06
N VAL A 293 16.81 12.20 -5.25
CA VAL A 293 16.67 11.48 -6.53
C VAL A 293 17.79 10.46 -6.74
N GLU A 294 19.02 10.77 -6.34
CA GLU A 294 20.17 9.87 -6.46
C GLU A 294 20.14 8.71 -5.45
N LYS A 295 19.50 8.90 -4.29
CA LYS A 295 19.46 7.95 -3.16
C LYS A 295 18.40 6.84 -3.26
N GLN A 296 17.96 6.47 -4.47
CA GLN A 296 16.91 5.45 -4.62
C GLN A 296 17.30 4.12 -3.95
N GLY A 297 16.43 3.60 -3.06
CA GLY A 297 16.68 2.33 -2.37
C GLY A 297 16.39 2.41 -0.87
N SER A 298 17.34 1.99 -0.03
CA SER A 298 17.17 1.86 1.42
C SER A 298 17.01 3.19 2.17
N GLU A 299 17.58 4.30 1.68
CA GLU A 299 17.44 5.62 2.32
C GLU A 299 16.03 6.21 2.11
N PHE A 300 15.48 6.09 0.89
CA PHE A 300 14.07 6.43 0.61
C PHE A 300 13.11 5.70 1.57
N ASN A 301 13.40 4.43 1.82
CA ASN A 301 12.61 3.59 2.69
C ASN A 301 12.63 4.08 4.16
N GLN A 302 13.78 4.56 4.65
CA GLN A 302 13.89 5.14 5.99
C GLN A 302 13.15 6.47 6.09
N ASP A 303 13.25 7.32 5.06
CA ASP A 303 12.56 8.61 5.03
C ASP A 303 11.04 8.45 5.01
N LEU A 304 10.54 7.49 4.25
CA LEU A 304 9.11 7.17 4.21
C LEU A 304 8.59 6.62 5.54
N ALA A 305 9.37 5.78 6.24
CA ALA A 305 9.01 5.30 7.57
C ALA A 305 8.94 6.46 8.59
N ARG A 306 9.94 7.35 8.59
CA ARG A 306 9.96 8.55 9.45
C ARG A 306 8.79 9.47 9.17
N LEU A 307 8.48 9.74 7.90
CA LEU A 307 7.34 10.57 7.51
C LEU A 307 6.04 10.03 8.11
N SER A 308 5.89 8.72 8.12
CA SER A 308 4.63 8.12 8.54
C SER A 308 4.50 8.00 10.04
N ASP A 309 5.61 7.88 10.76
CA ASP A 309 5.63 8.08 12.22
C ASP A 309 5.13 9.50 12.55
N GLN A 310 5.58 10.51 11.80
CA GLN A 310 5.12 11.88 11.97
C GLN A 310 3.63 12.03 11.65
N VAL A 311 3.15 11.49 10.52
CA VAL A 311 1.72 11.57 10.17
C VAL A 311 0.84 10.84 11.19
N ALA A 312 1.28 9.68 11.67
CA ALA A 312 0.56 8.93 12.71
C ALA A 312 0.48 9.70 14.03
N GLU A 313 1.53 10.44 14.40
CA GLU A 313 1.54 11.31 15.58
C GLU A 313 0.59 12.50 15.40
N MET A 314 0.66 13.18 14.25
CA MET A 314 -0.23 14.30 13.91
C MET A 314 -1.72 13.90 13.96
N LEU A 315 -2.07 12.74 13.41
CA LEU A 315 -3.45 12.25 13.43
C LEU A 315 -3.94 11.86 14.82
N LYS A 316 -3.05 11.47 15.75
CA LYS A 316 -3.41 11.18 17.15
C LYS A 316 -3.68 12.41 18.00
N GLU A 317 -3.11 13.55 17.65
CA GLU A 317 -3.39 14.80 18.37
C GLU A 317 -4.76 15.37 18.01
N GLU A 318 -5.33 14.95 16.87
CA GLU A 318 -6.60 15.44 16.34
C GLU A 318 -7.81 14.55 16.69
N TYR A 319 -7.59 13.26 16.98
CA TYR A 319 -8.62 12.25 17.32
C TYR A 319 -8.35 11.57 18.67
#